data_AF-X0VQZ1-F1
#
_entry.id   AF-X0VQZ1-F1
#
_cell.length_a   1.000
_cell.length_b   1.000
_cell.length_c   1.000
_cell.angle_alpha   90.00
_cell.angle_beta   90.00
_cell.angle_gamma   90.00
#
_symmetry.space_group_name_H-M   'P 1'
#
loop_
_entity.id
_entity.type
_entity.pdbx_description
1 polymer ?
#
loop_
_entity_poly.entity_id
_entity_poly.type
_entity_poly.pdbx_seq_one_letter_code
_entity_poly.pdbx_strand_id
1 'polypeptide(L)'
;MNALVCPRCGLDHPESERFCSNCGMPLVYSDGREEAPATDAHERARKVRPQFARGELVRITGSRSLVDGEMIQGILLDQGIPSMLRRARGFDVPDFLAAGPRDVLVPESG
;
A
#
# COMPACT_ATOMS: atom_id res chain seq x y z
N MET A 1 -3.11 32.36 -6.18
CA MET A 1 -3.70 32.18 -7.52
C MET A 1 -3.27 30.79 -7.96
N ASN A 2 -4.16 29.81 -7.93
CA ASN A 2 -3.84 28.46 -8.36
C ASN A 2 -3.83 28.44 -9.89
N ALA A 3 -2.64 28.38 -10.47
CA ALA A 3 -2.49 28.25 -11.92
C ALA A 3 -2.67 26.78 -12.32
N LEU A 4 -3.44 26.56 -13.37
CA LEU A 4 -3.49 25.26 -14.03
C LEU A 4 -2.37 25.21 -15.07
N VAL A 5 -1.73 24.06 -15.23
CA VAL A 5 -0.66 23.82 -16.19
C VAL A 5 -1.04 22.63 -17.06
N CYS A 6 -0.73 22.73 -18.35
CA CYS A 6 -0.85 21.61 -19.26
C CYS A 6 0.31 20.63 -19.03
N PRO A 7 0.09 19.37 -18.61
CA PRO A 7 1.17 18.41 -18.36
C PRO A 7 1.89 17.95 -19.63
N ARG A 8 1.35 18.28 -20.81
CA ARG A 8 1.94 17.92 -22.11
C ARG A 8 2.70 19.07 -22.77
N CYS A 9 2.17 20.29 -22.69
CA CYS A 9 2.75 21.46 -23.33
C CYS A 9 3.52 22.38 -22.38
N GLY A 10 3.27 22.29 -21.07
CA GLY A 10 3.84 23.18 -20.06
C GLY A 10 3.23 24.58 -20.03
N LEU A 11 2.15 24.84 -20.77
CA LEU A 11 1.47 26.14 -20.79
C LEU A 11 0.67 26.35 -19.50
N ASP A 12 0.70 27.58 -18.99
CA ASP A 12 -0.17 28.03 -17.90
C ASP A 12 -1.55 28.42 -18.43
N HIS A 13 -2.57 28.14 -17.62
CA HIS A 13 -3.97 28.34 -17.91
C HIS A 13 -4.73 28.87 -16.69
N PRO A 14 -5.79 29.66 -16.89
CA PRO A 14 -6.69 30.07 -15.81
C PRO A 14 -7.52 28.89 -15.30
N GLU A 15 -7.96 28.94 -14.05
CA GLU A 15 -8.77 27.91 -13.39
C GLU A 15 -10.16 27.69 -14.04
N SER A 16 -10.62 28.62 -14.88
CA SER A 16 -11.86 28.50 -15.65
C SER A 16 -11.75 27.51 -16.81
N GLU A 17 -10.53 27.20 -17.28
CA GLU A 17 -10.28 26.25 -18.35
C GLU A 17 -10.10 24.83 -17.79
N ARG A 18 -10.69 23.84 -18.46
CA ARG A 18 -10.59 22.42 -18.07
C ARG A 18 -9.61 21.61 -18.93
N PHE A 19 -9.40 22.05 -20.18
CA PHE A 19 -8.55 21.38 -21.16
C PHE A 19 -7.64 22.41 -21.83
N CYS A 20 -6.42 22.02 -22.17
CA CYS A 20 -5.47 22.87 -22.87
C CYS A 20 -5.99 23.21 -24.26
N SER A 21 -6.13 24.51 -24.55
CA SER A 21 -6.53 25.02 -25.86
C SER A 21 -5.55 24.66 -27.00
N ASN A 22 -4.30 24.34 -26.68
CA ASN A 22 -3.29 23.96 -27.69
C ASN A 22 -3.29 22.45 -28.03
N CYS A 23 -3.41 21.57 -27.04
CA CYS A 23 -3.25 20.11 -27.26
C CYS A 23 -4.41 19.24 -26.75
N GLY A 24 -5.45 19.83 -26.18
CA GLY A 24 -6.64 19.13 -25.68
C GLY A 24 -6.46 18.32 -24.40
N MET A 25 -5.29 18.34 -23.76
CA MET A 25 -5.04 17.57 -22.53
C MET A 25 -5.76 18.23 -21.33
N PRO A 26 -6.36 17.47 -20.39
CA PRO A 26 -6.86 18.02 -19.14
C PRO A 26 -5.75 18.77 -18.39
N LEU A 27 -6.08 19.96 -17.89
CA LEU A 27 -5.14 20.78 -17.15
C LEU A 27 -5.03 20.31 -15.70
N VAL A 28 -3.85 20.44 -15.10
CA VAL A 28 -3.56 20.04 -13.71
C VAL A 28 -3.08 21.23 -12.91
N TYR A 29 -3.26 21.26 -11.58
CA TYR A 29 -2.74 22.36 -10.79
C TYR A 29 -1.21 22.28 -10.66
N SER A 30 -0.51 23.42 -10.78
CA SER A 30 0.94 23.51 -10.60
C SER A 30 1.39 23.27 -9.15
N ASP A 31 0.50 23.51 -8.19
CA ASP A 31 0.72 23.24 -6.76
C ASP A 31 0.44 21.78 -6.40
N GLY A 32 0.40 20.89 -7.40
CA GLY A 32 0.16 19.46 -7.31
C GLY A 32 0.67 18.95 -5.98
N ARG A 33 -0.31 18.73 -5.07
CA ARG A 33 -0.12 18.46 -3.64
C ARG A 33 1.16 17.66 -3.49
N GLU A 34 2.17 18.27 -2.89
CA GLU A 34 3.49 17.66 -2.74
C GLU A 34 3.27 16.26 -2.18
N GLU A 35 3.47 15.24 -3.03
CA GLU A 35 3.11 13.87 -2.70
C GLU A 35 4.03 13.51 -1.55
N ALA A 36 3.45 13.43 -0.34
CA ALA A 36 4.20 13.19 0.88
C ALA A 36 5.15 12.01 0.63
N PRO A 37 6.41 12.08 1.10
CA PRO A 37 7.42 11.09 0.75
C PRO A 37 6.85 9.69 0.97
N ALA A 38 6.90 8.88 -0.08
CA ALA A 38 6.37 7.53 -0.06
C ALA A 38 7.07 6.75 1.05
N THR A 39 6.37 6.55 2.17
CA THR A 39 6.85 5.66 3.23
C THR A 39 6.65 4.22 2.77
N ASP A 40 7.46 3.28 3.27
CA ASP A 40 7.29 1.85 2.99
C ASP A 40 5.84 1.39 3.25
N ALA A 41 5.19 1.94 4.28
CA ALA A 41 3.78 1.66 4.57
C ALA A 41 2.84 2.13 3.43
N HIS A 42 3.11 3.30 2.86
CA HIS A 42 2.33 3.84 1.73
C HIS A 42 2.55 3.02 0.46
N GLU A 43 3.78 2.62 0.16
CA GLU A 43 4.09 1.73 -0.98
C GLU A 43 3.40 0.38 -0.86
N ARG A 44 3.44 -0.23 0.34
CA ARG A 44 2.76 -1.51 0.61
C ARG A 44 1.25 -1.37 0.45
N ALA A 45 0.66 -0.30 0.98
CA ALA A 45 -0.79 -0.07 0.86
C ALA A 45 -1.25 0.03 -0.60
N ARG A 46 -0.46 0.65 -1.48
CA ARG A 46 -0.79 0.78 -2.93
C ARG A 46 -0.84 -0.57 -3.66
N LYS A 47 -0.13 -1.61 -3.18
CA LYS A 47 -0.16 -2.96 -3.77
C LYS A 47 -1.41 -3.76 -3.40
N VAL A 48 -2.11 -3.39 -2.33
CA VAL A 48 -3.27 -4.15 -1.83
C VAL A 48 -4.46 -4.03 -2.79
N ARG A 49 -5.04 -5.17 -3.15
CA ARG A 49 -6.24 -5.24 -3.98
C ARG A 49 -7.49 -5.14 -3.09
N PRO A 50 -8.39 -4.14 -3.30
CA PRO A 50 -9.53 -3.90 -2.40
C PRO A 50 -10.47 -5.09 -2.20
N GLN A 51 -10.60 -5.97 -3.19
CA GLN A 51 -11.43 -7.17 -3.11
C GLN A 51 -10.95 -8.18 -2.06
N PHE A 52 -9.67 -8.16 -1.71
CA PHE A 52 -9.02 -9.08 -0.75
C PHE A 52 -8.91 -8.46 0.66
N ALA A 53 -9.33 -7.21 0.85
CA ALA A 53 -9.19 -6.52 2.12
C ALA A 53 -10.39 -6.67 3.07
N ARG A 54 -11.27 -7.66 2.82
CA ARG A 54 -12.56 -7.81 3.54
C ARG A 54 -12.68 -9.15 4.28
N GLY A 55 -13.52 -9.15 5.30
CA GLY A 55 -13.83 -10.33 6.11
C GLY A 55 -12.94 -10.48 7.33
N GLU A 56 -13.18 -11.54 8.09
CA GLU A 56 -12.43 -11.86 9.31
C GLU A 56 -11.02 -12.37 8.97
N LEU A 57 -10.09 -12.22 9.92
CA LEU A 57 -8.73 -12.72 9.76
C LEU A 57 -8.67 -14.23 9.98
N VAL A 58 -8.27 -14.98 8.94
CA VAL A 58 -8.13 -16.43 8.96
C VAL A 58 -6.65 -16.80 8.92
N ARG A 59 -6.25 -17.77 9.76
CA ARG A 59 -4.89 -18.31 9.75
C ARG A 59 -4.70 -19.25 8.58
N ILE A 60 -3.71 -18.96 7.74
CA ILE A 60 -3.38 -19.77 6.57
C ILE A 60 -2.14 -20.65 6.79
N THR A 61 -1.16 -20.17 7.57
CA THR A 61 0.06 -20.93 7.85
C THR A 61 0.78 -20.39 9.08
N GLY A 62 1.71 -21.18 9.62
CA GLY A 62 2.68 -20.74 10.62
C GLY A 62 4.07 -20.61 10.01
N SER A 63 4.79 -19.54 10.35
CA SER A 63 6.21 -19.35 10.05
C SER A 63 7.06 -19.74 11.27
N ARG A 64 8.29 -20.18 11.01
CA ARG A 64 9.21 -20.67 12.06
C ARG A 64 9.93 -19.51 12.77
N SER A 65 10.00 -18.36 12.11
CA SER A 65 10.65 -17.13 12.59
C SER A 65 9.91 -15.89 12.09
N LEU A 66 10.30 -14.71 12.58
CA LEU A 66 9.83 -13.42 12.08
C LEU A 66 10.21 -13.22 10.60
N VAL A 67 11.46 -13.51 10.23
CA VAL A 67 11.99 -13.33 8.87
C VAL A 67 11.22 -14.17 7.86
N ASP A 68 10.93 -15.44 8.19
CA ASP A 68 10.10 -16.30 7.34
C ASP A 68 8.69 -15.72 7.17
N GLY A 69 8.14 -15.15 8.25
CA GLY A 69 6.83 -14.52 8.23
C GLY A 69 6.81 -13.29 7.31
N GLU A 70 7.82 -12.42 7.42
CA GLU A 70 7.96 -11.23 6.58
C GLU A 70 8.16 -11.59 5.10
N MET A 71 8.91 -12.65 4.81
CA MET A 71 9.04 -13.20 3.45
C MET A 71 7.67 -13.62 2.89
N ILE A 72 6.88 -14.38 3.67
CA ILE A 72 5.53 -14.78 3.25
C ILE A 72 4.64 -13.56 3.02
N GLN A 73 4.72 -12.53 3.89
CA GLN A 73 3.97 -11.29 3.68
C GLN A 73 4.33 -10.59 2.36
N GLY A 74 5.61 -10.60 1.99
CA GLY A 74 6.08 -10.04 0.71
C GLY A 74 5.43 -10.74 -0.49
N ILE A 75 5.45 -12.08 -0.49
CA ILE A 75 4.83 -12.90 -1.55
C ILE A 75 3.32 -12.62 -1.66
N LEU A 76 2.61 -12.58 -0.53
CA LEU A 76 1.17 -12.29 -0.51
C LEU A 76 0.88 -10.88 -1.03
N LEU A 77 1.67 -9.90 -0.59
CA LEU A 77 1.48 -8.52 -0.99
C LEU A 77 1.73 -8.30 -2.49
N ASP A 78 2.67 -9.02 -3.10
CA ASP A 78 2.90 -8.96 -4.54
C ASP A 78 1.71 -9.53 -5.35
N GLN A 79 0.88 -10.39 -4.75
CA GLN A 79 -0.41 -10.82 -5.31
C GLN A 79 -1.58 -9.87 -4.95
N GLY A 80 -1.29 -8.83 -4.16
CA GLY A 80 -2.23 -7.85 -3.66
C GLY A 80 -3.05 -8.31 -2.45
N ILE A 81 -2.61 -9.38 -1.77
CA ILE A 81 -3.26 -9.94 -0.59
C ILE A 81 -2.68 -9.26 0.67
N PRO A 82 -3.48 -8.55 1.47
CA PRO A 82 -3.04 -8.02 2.74
C PRO A 82 -2.90 -9.13 3.78
N SER A 83 -1.91 -9.02 4.65
CA SER A 83 -1.65 -10.04 5.69
C SER A 83 -1.19 -9.43 7.00
N MET A 84 -1.37 -10.19 8.09
CA MET A 84 -0.94 -9.82 9.43
C MET A 84 -0.14 -10.96 10.06
N LEU A 85 1.00 -10.63 10.68
CA LEU A 85 1.76 -11.56 11.51
C LEU A 85 1.30 -11.45 12.96
N ARG A 86 1.00 -12.58 13.58
CA ARG A 86 0.71 -12.67 15.01
C ARG A 86 1.67 -13.66 15.67
N ARG A 87 1.97 -13.52 16.95
CA ARG A 87 2.74 -14.55 17.66
C ARG A 87 1.93 -15.85 17.70
N ALA A 88 2.57 -16.96 17.38
CA ALA A 88 1.93 -18.26 17.53
C ALA A 88 1.65 -18.51 19.02
N ARG A 89 0.44 -18.97 19.34
CA ARG A 89 0.04 -19.24 20.72
C ARG A 89 0.94 -20.31 21.34
N GLY A 90 1.28 -20.15 22.63
CA GLY A 90 2.06 -21.15 23.38
C GLY A 90 3.57 -21.03 23.27
N PHE A 91 4.09 -19.96 22.64
CA PHE A 91 5.53 -19.68 22.50
C PHE A 91 5.95 -18.36 23.18
N ASP A 92 5.24 -17.93 24.22
CA ASP A 92 5.48 -16.66 24.95
C ASP A 92 6.59 -16.79 26.01
N VAL A 93 7.77 -17.27 25.61
CA VAL A 93 8.96 -17.27 26.46
C VAL A 93 9.71 -15.94 26.23
N PRO A 94 10.03 -15.16 27.28
CA PRO A 94 10.62 -13.83 27.15
C PRO A 94 11.87 -13.75 26.25
N ASP A 95 12.74 -14.75 26.34
CA ASP A 95 13.99 -14.79 25.55
C ASP A 95 13.77 -15.06 24.05
N PHE A 96 12.60 -15.58 23.67
CA PHE A 96 12.27 -15.95 22.29
C PHE A 96 11.29 -14.99 21.62
N LEU A 97 10.99 -13.84 22.24
CA LEU A 97 10.01 -12.88 21.71
C LEU A 97 10.36 -12.37 20.31
N ALA A 98 11.65 -12.22 20.00
CA ALA A 98 12.15 -11.80 18.68
C ALA A 98 12.29 -12.96 17.68
N ALA A 99 12.61 -14.17 18.14
CA ALA A 99 12.93 -15.33 17.30
C ALA A 99 11.79 -16.36 17.16
N GLY A 100 10.68 -16.17 17.88
CA GLY A 100 9.62 -17.16 17.97
C GLY A 100 8.72 -17.25 16.72
N PRO A 101 8.00 -18.37 16.56
CA PRO A 101 7.11 -18.61 15.42
C PRO A 101 6.01 -17.56 15.29
N ARG A 102 5.52 -17.36 14.06
CA ARG A 102 4.43 -16.44 13.75
C ARG A 102 3.30 -17.16 13.04
N ASP A 103 2.09 -16.70 13.27
CA ASP A 103 0.93 -17.07 12.47
C ASP A 103 0.74 -16.00 11.40
N VAL A 104 0.62 -16.45 10.15
CA VAL A 104 0.26 -15.59 9.02
C VAL A 104 -1.26 -15.64 8.86
N LEU A 105 -1.87 -14.47 8.97
CA LEU A 105 -3.30 -14.25 8.87
C LEU A 105 -3.61 -13.43 7.62
N VAL A 106 -4.68 -13.75 6.91
CA VAL A 106 -5.22 -12.96 5.79
C VAL A 106 -6.72 -12.73 6.01
N PRO A 107 -7.33 -11.68 5.45
CA PRO A 107 -8.78 -11.57 5.41
C PRO A 107 -9.40 -12.74 4.64
N GLU A 108 -10.60 -13.17 5.03
CA GLU A 108 -11.32 -14.28 4.37
C GLU A 108 -11.46 -14.09 2.86
N SER A 109 -11.56 -12.85 2.39
CA SER A 109 -11.69 -12.54 0.97
C SER A 109 -10.40 -12.67 0.15
N GLY A 110 -9.22 -12.75 0.79
CA GLY A 110 -7.94 -12.93 0.12
C GLY A 110 -6.76 -12.69 1.03
#